data_AF-A0A9W4NH80-F1
#
_entry.id   AF-A0A9W4NH80-F1
#
_cell.length_a   1.000
_cell.length_b   1.000
_cell.length_c   1.000
_cell.angle_alpha   90.00
_cell.angle_beta   90.00
_cell.angle_gamma   90.00
#
_symmetry.space_group_name_H-M   'P 1'
#
loop_
_entity.id
_entity.type
_entity.pdbx_description
1 polymer ?
#
loop_
_entity_poly.entity_id
_entity_poly.type
_entity_poly.pdbx_seq_one_letter_code
_entity_poly.pdbx_strand_id
1 'polypeptide(L)'
;MQNLRDSLLSSSPKGADDLRMPDEIDHNQEDVRKCIARGEFEEIRGAAFFNRTWIITERFCKDGDGVDSVVGYVHDIWYSYYQLSRHTSHEKADHNSLVLDILRIQGQGPLTRPVKGNFGIDIARTVEGTLWNDLPFLVTDMTEFWLSDAASMSGTHRINFAYFLAKLASTRVNKDRLCQLALILFRYTFENNQEVYPFDEPDNENRDRSLRDLQIQHLMPSVFAWIKEAGKNLLLLSEVSWNDCPSTIGQGGPLFTESEFGKQASNGFSPWRWMFWLKRLHEFKDQAKNVREKRVEELCEETIRNMLSETKTRNSDILRVYVSGGERLHQEKDLICLQKIVDGEDSDEGEFFEDDDENNNDR
;
A
#
# COMPACT_ATOMS: atom_id res chain seq x y z
N MET A 1 12.97 9.55 26.50
CA MET A 1 13.69 9.57 25.21
C MET A 1 12.77 9.51 23.98
N GLN A 2 11.44 9.45 24.12
CA GLN A 2 10.48 9.65 23.01
C GLN A 2 10.51 11.09 22.45
N ASN A 3 10.51 12.11 23.31
CA ASN A 3 10.35 13.52 22.90
C ASN A 3 11.54 14.12 22.14
N LEU A 4 12.68 13.43 22.05
CA LEU A 4 13.85 13.87 21.26
C LEU A 4 13.79 13.36 19.81
N ARG A 5 13.06 12.26 19.54
CA ARG A 5 12.84 11.76 18.17
C ARG A 5 11.82 12.61 17.40
N ASP A 6 10.80 13.12 18.09
CA ASP A 6 9.84 14.07 17.52
C ASP A 6 10.49 15.42 17.14
N SER A 7 11.69 15.70 17.64
CA SER A 7 12.45 16.90 17.26
C SER A 7 13.37 16.69 16.05
N LEU A 8 13.58 15.43 15.62
CA LEU A 8 14.37 15.04 14.44
C LEU A 8 13.49 14.64 13.24
N LEU A 9 12.21 14.36 13.49
CA LEU A 9 11.16 14.37 12.48
C LEU A 9 10.55 15.78 12.51
N SER A 10 11.07 16.65 11.65
CA SER A 10 10.75 18.08 11.58
C SER A 10 9.32 18.42 12.00
N SER A 11 9.19 19.34 12.96
CA SER A 11 8.01 20.19 13.05
C SER A 11 7.70 20.77 11.67
N SER A 12 6.48 20.56 11.18
CA SER A 12 6.00 21.15 9.92
C SER A 12 6.45 22.62 9.84
N PRO A 13 7.27 23.00 8.84
CA PRO A 13 7.64 24.39 8.66
C PRO A 13 6.37 25.15 8.28
N LYS A 14 5.91 26.04 9.15
CA LYS A 14 5.08 27.17 8.71
C LYS A 14 5.94 28.00 7.76
N GLY A 15 5.58 27.99 6.47
CA GLY A 15 6.13 28.92 5.48
C GLY A 15 6.45 28.29 4.13
N ALA A 16 5.42 27.99 3.32
CA ALA A 16 5.49 27.98 1.85
C ALA A 16 4.10 28.20 1.22
N ASP A 17 3.16 28.81 1.93
CA ASP A 17 1.79 29.05 1.42
C ASP A 17 1.71 30.21 0.41
N ASP A 18 2.81 30.90 0.09
CA ASP A 18 2.74 32.22 -0.55
C ASP A 18 3.57 32.37 -1.84
N LEU A 19 3.91 31.28 -2.52
CA LEU A 19 4.51 31.32 -3.88
C LEU A 19 3.93 30.25 -4.82
N ARG A 20 2.65 29.89 -4.66
CA ARG A 20 1.90 29.03 -5.59
C ARG A 20 0.90 29.87 -6.37
N MET A 21 0.65 29.53 -7.64
CA MET A 21 -0.59 29.90 -8.34
C MET A 21 -1.52 28.68 -8.25
N PRO A 22 -2.48 28.64 -7.29
CA PRO A 22 -3.41 27.52 -7.11
C PRO A 22 -4.16 27.15 -8.39
N ASP A 23 -4.39 28.15 -9.25
CA ASP A 23 -5.13 28.01 -10.50
C ASP A 23 -4.46 27.00 -11.45
N GLU A 24 -3.13 27.01 -11.63
CA GLU A 24 -2.47 26.12 -12.62
C GLU A 24 -2.55 24.63 -12.23
N ILE A 25 -2.54 24.31 -10.93
CA ILE A 25 -2.66 22.93 -10.42
C ILE A 25 -4.06 22.40 -10.68
N ASP A 26 -5.09 23.20 -10.41
CA ASP A 26 -6.49 22.80 -10.61
C ASP A 26 -6.79 22.55 -12.09
N HIS A 27 -6.24 23.39 -12.99
CA HIS A 27 -6.37 23.20 -14.43
C HIS A 27 -5.71 21.91 -14.93
N ASN A 28 -4.46 21.63 -14.52
CA ASN A 28 -3.75 20.42 -14.96
C ASN A 28 -4.43 19.13 -14.45
N GLN A 29 -4.89 19.12 -13.20
CA GLN A 29 -5.61 17.98 -12.65
C GLN A 29 -6.94 17.75 -13.37
N GLU A 30 -7.67 18.83 -13.64
CA GLU A 30 -8.95 18.76 -14.37
C GLU A 30 -8.76 18.26 -15.80
N ASP A 31 -7.70 18.67 -16.48
CA ASP A 31 -7.39 18.17 -17.82
C ASP A 31 -7.04 16.68 -17.82
N VAL A 32 -6.29 16.20 -16.82
CA VAL A 32 -6.07 14.75 -16.63
C VAL A 32 -7.39 14.03 -16.43
N ARG A 33 -8.31 14.52 -15.58
CA ARG A 33 -9.63 13.90 -15.39
C ARG A 33 -10.44 13.85 -16.69
N LYS A 34 -10.40 14.90 -17.50
CA LYS A 34 -11.08 14.92 -18.82
C LYS A 34 -10.47 13.95 -19.81
N CYS A 35 -9.15 13.77 -19.83
CA CYS A 35 -8.49 12.77 -20.66
C CYS A 35 -8.86 11.34 -20.23
N ILE A 36 -8.88 11.07 -18.92
CA ILE A 36 -9.35 9.80 -18.34
C ILE A 36 -10.79 9.50 -18.78
N ALA A 37 -11.69 10.48 -18.66
CA ALA A 37 -13.09 10.32 -19.06
C ALA A 37 -13.27 10.02 -20.56
N ARG A 38 -12.29 10.42 -21.39
CA ARG A 38 -12.23 10.12 -22.83
C ARG A 38 -11.51 8.80 -23.16
N GLY A 39 -10.92 8.13 -22.17
CA GLY A 39 -10.15 6.90 -22.36
C GLY A 39 -8.74 7.12 -22.94
N GLU A 40 -8.21 8.34 -22.86
CA GLU A 40 -6.89 8.74 -23.38
C GLU A 40 -5.75 8.33 -22.42
N PHE A 41 -5.72 7.05 -22.04
CA PHE A 41 -4.79 6.54 -21.02
C PHE A 41 -3.33 6.57 -21.48
N GLU A 42 -3.06 6.21 -22.73
CA GLU A 42 -1.70 6.20 -23.28
C GLU A 42 -1.13 7.61 -23.43
N GLU A 43 -1.97 8.58 -23.78
CA GLU A 43 -1.60 9.98 -23.86
C GLU A 43 -1.22 10.55 -22.49
N ILE A 44 -2.02 10.25 -21.46
CA ILE A 44 -1.73 10.68 -20.08
C ILE A 44 -0.45 10.01 -19.57
N ARG A 45 -0.30 8.70 -19.83
CA ARG A 45 0.90 7.95 -19.46
C ARG A 45 2.14 8.51 -20.14
N GLY A 46 2.06 8.78 -21.44
CA GLY A 46 3.12 9.41 -22.21
C GLY A 46 3.45 10.82 -21.71
N ALA A 47 2.43 11.61 -21.36
CA ALA A 47 2.62 12.94 -20.79
C ALA A 47 3.29 12.89 -19.40
N ALA A 48 2.90 11.95 -18.55
CA ALA A 48 3.52 11.76 -17.22
C ALA A 48 4.96 11.27 -17.34
N PHE A 49 5.20 10.21 -18.12
CA PHE A 49 6.51 9.56 -18.19
C PHE A 49 7.52 10.30 -19.06
N PHE A 50 7.14 10.82 -20.23
CA PHE A 50 8.07 11.49 -21.15
C PHE A 50 8.04 13.01 -21.00
N ASN A 51 6.87 13.63 -21.15
CA ASN A 51 6.81 15.09 -21.27
C ASN A 51 7.18 15.79 -19.96
N ARG A 52 6.56 15.39 -18.83
CA ARG A 52 6.80 16.06 -17.54
C ARG A 52 8.20 15.80 -16.98
N THR A 53 8.71 14.57 -17.10
CA THR A 53 10.09 14.26 -16.69
C THR A 53 11.12 15.02 -17.52
N TRP A 54 10.87 15.17 -18.83
CA TRP A 54 11.70 15.97 -19.73
C TRP A 54 11.65 17.46 -19.40
N ILE A 55 10.46 18.03 -19.16
CA ILE A 55 10.29 19.44 -18.75
C ILE A 55 11.07 19.73 -17.47
N ILE A 56 10.94 18.88 -16.45
CA ILE A 56 11.66 19.05 -15.18
C ILE A 56 13.17 19.02 -15.40
N THR A 57 13.64 18.05 -16.21
CA THR A 57 15.06 17.91 -16.54
C THR A 57 15.59 19.11 -17.32
N GLU A 58 14.84 19.58 -18.31
CA GLU A 58 15.24 20.73 -19.14
C GLU A 58 15.30 22.02 -18.32
N ARG A 59 14.25 22.32 -17.55
CA ARG A 59 14.21 23.54 -16.73
C ARG A 59 15.34 23.57 -15.71
N PHE A 60 15.55 22.45 -14.99
CA PHE A 60 16.63 22.39 -14.02
C PHE A 60 18.02 22.43 -14.69
N CYS A 61 18.28 21.59 -15.69
CA CYS A 61 19.62 21.43 -16.24
C CYS A 61 20.02 22.52 -17.25
N LYS A 62 19.10 22.97 -18.11
CA LYS A 62 19.38 23.93 -19.18
C LYS A 62 19.00 25.35 -18.82
N ASP A 63 17.79 25.56 -18.33
CA ASP A 63 17.29 26.92 -18.04
C ASP A 63 17.91 27.48 -16.76
N GLY A 64 18.39 26.59 -15.87
CA GLY A 64 19.04 26.98 -14.63
C GLY A 64 18.04 27.29 -13.51
N ASP A 65 16.80 26.86 -13.68
CA ASP A 65 15.72 27.04 -12.70
C ASP A 65 16.09 26.41 -11.33
N GLY A 66 15.54 26.99 -10.25
CA GLY A 66 15.62 26.39 -8.93
C GLY A 66 14.72 25.15 -8.82
N VAL A 67 15.01 24.25 -7.88
CA VAL A 67 14.20 23.04 -7.67
C VAL A 67 12.75 23.38 -7.33
N ASP A 68 12.52 24.48 -6.61
CA ASP A 68 11.18 24.91 -6.21
C ASP A 68 10.26 25.21 -7.41
N SER A 69 10.80 25.66 -8.56
CA SER A 69 9.98 25.96 -9.74
C SER A 69 9.49 24.71 -10.47
N VAL A 70 10.10 23.54 -10.21
CA VAL A 70 9.74 22.28 -10.87
C VAL A 70 8.90 21.35 -9.99
N VAL A 71 8.68 21.69 -8.71
CA VAL A 71 7.89 20.90 -7.76
C VAL A 71 6.46 20.64 -8.24
N GLY A 72 5.81 21.63 -8.85
CA GLY A 72 4.44 21.48 -9.40
C GLY A 72 4.35 20.34 -10.40
N TYR A 73 5.31 20.23 -11.33
CA TYR A 73 5.35 19.15 -12.30
C TYR A 73 5.56 17.77 -11.67
N VAL A 74 6.26 17.69 -10.53
CA VAL A 74 6.47 16.42 -9.81
C VAL A 74 5.13 15.91 -9.25
N HIS A 75 4.35 16.78 -8.61
CA HIS A 75 3.01 16.44 -8.15
C HIS A 75 2.09 16.06 -9.32
N ASP A 76 2.17 16.76 -10.46
CA ASP A 76 1.38 16.43 -11.65
C ASP A 76 1.71 15.03 -12.21
N ILE A 77 2.97 14.59 -12.11
CA ILE A 77 3.37 13.22 -12.46
C ILE A 77 2.68 12.23 -11.53
N TRP A 78 2.75 12.43 -10.21
CA TRP A 78 2.14 11.52 -9.23
C TRP A 78 0.63 11.48 -9.34
N TYR A 79 0.00 12.63 -9.56
CA TYR A 79 -1.43 12.71 -9.84
C TYR A 79 -1.83 11.94 -11.11
N SER A 80 -1.02 12.02 -12.16
CA SER A 80 -1.27 11.27 -13.40
C SER A 80 -1.22 9.76 -13.16
N TYR A 81 -0.21 9.27 -12.43
CA TYR A 81 -0.12 7.84 -12.08
C TYR A 81 -1.24 7.39 -11.14
N TYR A 82 -1.63 8.23 -10.19
CA TYR A 82 -2.80 7.99 -9.36
C TYR A 82 -4.07 7.78 -10.22
N GLN A 83 -4.36 8.70 -11.13
CA GLN A 83 -5.53 8.60 -12.00
C GLN A 83 -5.46 7.39 -12.94
N LEU A 84 -4.29 7.12 -13.54
CA LEU A 84 -4.09 5.94 -14.38
C LEU A 84 -4.28 4.64 -13.59
N SER A 85 -3.75 4.58 -12.38
CA SER A 85 -3.78 3.36 -11.56
C SER A 85 -5.18 2.95 -11.15
N ARG A 86 -6.05 3.89 -10.77
CA ARG A 86 -7.43 3.54 -10.39
C ARG A 86 -8.30 3.14 -11.59
N HIS A 87 -8.02 3.66 -12.79
CA HIS A 87 -8.81 3.39 -14.01
C HIS A 87 -8.27 2.24 -14.87
N THR A 88 -7.04 1.79 -14.63
CA THR A 88 -6.46 0.62 -15.32
C THR A 88 -6.74 -0.64 -14.49
N SER A 89 -7.32 -1.68 -15.10
CA SER A 89 -7.54 -2.95 -14.39
C SER A 89 -6.22 -3.57 -13.93
N HIS A 90 -6.13 -3.93 -12.65
CA HIS A 90 -4.97 -4.58 -12.05
C HIS A 90 -4.58 -5.93 -12.67
N GLU A 91 -5.52 -6.56 -13.40
CA GLU A 91 -5.32 -7.82 -14.12
C GLU A 91 -4.62 -7.63 -15.48
N LYS A 92 -4.60 -6.41 -16.02
CA LYS A 92 -3.98 -6.11 -17.32
C LYS A 92 -2.48 -5.85 -17.17
N ALA A 93 -1.73 -6.22 -18.20
CA ALA A 93 -0.29 -5.94 -18.29
C ALA A 93 0.02 -4.43 -18.24
N ASP A 94 -0.88 -3.59 -18.76
CA ASP A 94 -0.76 -2.12 -18.76
C ASP A 94 -0.62 -1.56 -17.34
N HIS A 95 -1.24 -2.21 -16.36
CA HIS A 95 -1.13 -1.81 -14.96
C HIS A 95 0.28 -2.04 -14.40
N ASN A 96 0.97 -3.11 -14.81
CA ASN A 96 2.37 -3.34 -14.42
C ASN A 96 3.32 -2.34 -15.11
N SER A 97 2.93 -1.90 -16.31
CA SER A 97 3.61 -0.87 -17.08
C SER A 97 3.69 0.46 -16.30
N LEU A 98 2.66 0.84 -15.55
CA LEU A 98 2.68 2.03 -14.68
C LEU A 98 3.76 1.94 -13.58
N VAL A 99 3.92 0.76 -12.98
CA VAL A 99 4.93 0.49 -11.93
C VAL A 99 6.34 0.58 -12.54
N LEU A 100 6.54 -0.03 -13.70
CA LEU A 100 7.82 -0.01 -14.41
C LEU A 100 8.25 1.41 -14.79
N ASP A 101 7.32 2.28 -15.14
CA ASP A 101 7.65 3.65 -15.49
C ASP A 101 8.18 4.44 -14.29
N ILE A 102 7.58 4.28 -13.11
CA ILE A 102 8.10 4.89 -11.87
C ILE A 102 9.49 4.34 -11.53
N LEU A 103 9.70 3.03 -11.67
CA LEU A 103 11.04 2.44 -11.50
C LEU A 103 12.06 2.98 -12.50
N ARG A 104 11.65 3.22 -13.74
CA ARG A 104 12.52 3.83 -14.76
C ARG A 104 12.83 5.29 -14.44
N ILE A 105 11.87 6.06 -13.93
CA ILE A 105 12.12 7.41 -13.41
C ILE A 105 13.17 7.33 -12.29
N GLN A 106 13.02 6.39 -11.35
CA GLN A 106 14.01 6.20 -10.29
C GLN A 106 15.40 5.82 -10.83
N GLY A 107 15.41 4.93 -11.83
CA GLY A 107 16.60 4.44 -12.50
C GLY A 107 17.38 5.51 -13.29
N GLN A 108 16.83 6.71 -13.50
CA GLN A 108 17.59 7.84 -14.05
C GLN A 108 18.67 8.34 -13.07
N GLY A 109 18.52 8.02 -11.77
CA GLY A 109 19.42 8.48 -10.72
C GLY A 109 19.27 9.97 -10.41
N PRO A 110 20.09 10.52 -9.51
CA PRO A 110 20.00 11.92 -9.08
C PRO A 110 19.99 12.90 -10.25
N LEU A 111 19.00 13.81 -10.29
CA LEU A 111 19.02 14.91 -11.25
C LEU A 111 20.11 15.91 -10.89
N THR A 112 21.08 16.10 -11.80
CA THR A 112 22.26 16.93 -11.56
C THR A 112 22.56 17.88 -12.73
N ARG A 113 23.23 18.99 -12.42
CA ARG A 113 23.73 19.94 -13.43
C ARG A 113 25.12 20.46 -13.05
N PRO A 114 25.95 20.87 -14.02
CA PRO A 114 27.22 21.50 -13.72
C PRO A 114 27.01 22.90 -13.12
N VAL A 115 27.78 23.24 -12.08
CA VAL A 115 27.82 24.61 -11.53
C VAL A 115 28.68 25.50 -12.44
N LYS A 116 28.30 26.78 -12.59
CA LYS A 116 29.14 27.78 -13.27
C LYS A 116 30.39 28.07 -12.41
N GLY A 117 31.52 27.42 -12.69
CA GLY A 117 32.79 27.60 -11.97
C GLY A 117 33.71 26.35 -12.04
N ASN A 118 34.80 26.36 -11.27
CA ASN A 118 35.73 25.22 -11.22
C ASN A 118 35.13 24.06 -10.39
N PHE A 119 34.75 22.99 -11.10
CA PHE A 119 34.47 21.63 -10.58
C PHE A 119 33.41 21.51 -9.47
N GLY A 120 32.15 21.84 -9.79
CA GLY A 120 31.00 21.60 -8.90
C GLY A 120 29.81 20.97 -9.64
N ILE A 121 29.07 20.12 -8.93
CA ILE A 121 27.79 19.56 -9.38
C ILE A 121 26.71 20.10 -8.45
N ASP A 122 25.67 20.67 -9.03
CA ASP A 122 24.43 21.01 -8.33
C ASP A 122 23.45 19.85 -8.48
N ILE A 123 22.82 19.47 -7.37
CA ILE A 123 21.94 18.30 -7.28
C ILE A 123 20.56 18.80 -6.89
N ALA A 124 19.55 18.46 -7.67
CA ALA A 124 18.20 18.90 -7.42
C ALA A 124 17.61 18.20 -6.18
N ARG A 125 17.65 18.89 -5.04
CA ARG A 125 17.14 18.40 -3.75
C ARG A 125 15.90 19.17 -3.32
N THR A 126 14.90 18.42 -2.89
CA THR A 126 13.73 18.92 -2.17
C THR A 126 13.88 18.58 -0.68
N VAL A 127 12.91 19.00 0.13
CA VAL A 127 12.81 18.59 1.55
C VAL A 127 12.57 17.08 1.73
N GLU A 128 12.04 16.40 0.71
CA GLU A 128 11.74 14.97 0.76
C GLU A 128 12.80 14.08 0.08
N GLY A 129 13.83 14.68 -0.53
CA GLY A 129 14.96 13.95 -1.10
C GLY A 129 15.41 14.50 -2.44
N THR A 130 16.25 13.72 -3.12
CA THR A 130 16.84 14.04 -4.40
C THR A 130 15.88 13.68 -5.54
N LEU A 131 15.65 14.60 -6.47
CA LEU A 131 14.81 14.32 -7.64
C LEU A 131 15.32 13.10 -8.39
N TRP A 132 14.34 12.30 -8.84
CA TRP A 132 14.50 11.01 -9.50
C TRP A 132 15.04 9.90 -8.60
N ASN A 133 16.13 10.09 -7.84
CA ASN A 133 16.64 9.03 -6.97
C ASN A 133 15.68 8.66 -5.82
N ASP A 134 15.20 9.67 -5.09
CA ASP A 134 14.38 9.48 -3.89
C ASP A 134 12.88 9.65 -4.17
N LEU A 135 12.50 10.00 -5.41
CA LEU A 135 11.12 10.21 -5.86
C LEU A 135 10.31 11.05 -4.84
N PRO A 136 10.73 12.31 -4.60
CA PRO A 136 10.09 13.15 -3.60
C PRO A 136 8.60 13.32 -3.90
N PHE A 137 7.80 13.44 -2.86
CA PHE A 137 6.34 13.56 -2.87
C PHE A 137 5.58 12.30 -3.29
N LEU A 138 6.21 11.27 -3.87
CA LEU A 138 5.50 10.06 -4.28
C LEU A 138 4.74 9.41 -3.11
N VAL A 139 5.42 9.22 -1.98
CA VAL A 139 4.81 8.59 -0.80
C VAL A 139 3.77 9.52 -0.18
N THR A 140 4.07 10.81 -0.08
CA THR A 140 3.18 11.83 0.50
C THR A 140 1.88 11.93 -0.29
N ASP A 141 1.97 12.14 -1.60
CA ASP A 141 0.83 12.28 -2.50
C ASP A 141 -0.01 10.99 -2.54
N MET A 142 0.62 9.82 -2.66
CA MET A 142 -0.13 8.55 -2.67
C MET A 142 -0.84 8.28 -1.34
N THR A 143 -0.26 8.71 -0.23
CA THR A 143 -0.88 8.64 1.10
C THR A 143 -2.08 9.58 1.17
N GLU A 144 -1.96 10.80 0.67
CA GLU A 144 -3.04 11.78 0.62
C GLU A 144 -4.18 11.29 -0.29
N PHE A 145 -3.88 10.82 -1.50
CA PHE A 145 -4.89 10.27 -2.42
C PHE A 145 -5.64 9.09 -1.80
N TRP A 146 -4.94 8.20 -1.09
CA TRP A 146 -5.60 7.10 -0.40
C TRP A 146 -6.51 7.60 0.73
N LEU A 147 -6.03 8.50 1.59
CA LEU A 147 -6.81 8.98 2.72
C LEU A 147 -8.03 9.81 2.32
N SER A 148 -7.89 10.62 1.26
CA SER A 148 -8.96 11.49 0.77
C SER A 148 -9.96 10.74 -0.11
N ASP A 149 -9.47 9.91 -1.03
CA ASP A 149 -10.33 9.41 -2.10
C ASP A 149 -10.74 7.95 -1.90
N ALA A 150 -9.96 7.12 -1.20
CA ALA A 150 -10.23 5.67 -1.18
C ALA A 150 -11.67 5.37 -0.76
N ALA A 151 -12.19 6.07 0.26
CA ALA A 151 -13.58 5.92 0.68
C ALA A 151 -14.60 6.17 -0.43
N SER A 152 -14.40 7.21 -1.23
CA SER A 152 -15.33 7.61 -2.28
C SER A 152 -15.21 6.81 -3.58
N MET A 153 -14.13 6.06 -3.75
CA MET A 153 -13.94 5.18 -4.91
C MET A 153 -14.95 4.03 -4.93
N SER A 154 -15.30 3.60 -6.15
CA SER A 154 -15.95 2.30 -6.35
C SER A 154 -15.00 1.17 -5.94
N GLY A 155 -15.54 -0.01 -5.69
CA GLY A 155 -14.75 -1.19 -5.35
C GLY A 155 -13.69 -1.52 -6.40
N THR A 156 -14.02 -1.33 -7.67
CA THR A 156 -13.10 -1.52 -8.80
C THR A 156 -11.96 -0.50 -8.80
N HIS A 157 -12.26 0.79 -8.61
CA HIS A 157 -11.21 1.82 -8.57
C HIS A 157 -10.29 1.64 -7.36
N ARG A 158 -10.89 1.32 -6.21
CA ARG A 158 -10.18 1.07 -4.94
C ARG A 158 -9.23 -0.12 -5.05
N ILE A 159 -9.69 -1.26 -5.59
CA ILE A 159 -8.85 -2.46 -5.72
C ILE A 159 -7.73 -2.25 -6.74
N ASN A 160 -8.00 -1.57 -7.87
CA ASN A 160 -6.96 -1.26 -8.85
C ASN A 160 -5.87 -0.39 -8.22
N PHE A 161 -6.25 0.67 -7.52
CA PHE A 161 -5.29 1.53 -6.84
C PHE A 161 -4.51 0.78 -5.74
N ALA A 162 -5.17 -0.08 -4.97
CA ALA A 162 -4.52 -0.92 -3.96
C ALA A 162 -3.45 -1.85 -4.57
N TYR A 163 -3.76 -2.52 -5.68
CA TYR A 163 -2.78 -3.33 -6.42
C TYR A 163 -1.60 -2.51 -6.93
N PHE A 164 -1.86 -1.29 -7.42
CA PHE A 164 -0.79 -0.42 -7.90
C PHE A 164 0.19 -0.04 -6.78
N LEU A 165 -0.36 0.38 -5.65
CA LEU A 165 0.44 0.74 -4.46
C LEU A 165 1.19 -0.47 -3.90
N ALA A 166 0.55 -1.63 -3.85
CA ALA A 166 1.16 -2.86 -3.38
C ALA A 166 2.30 -3.34 -4.31
N LYS A 167 2.09 -3.29 -5.64
CA LYS A 167 3.13 -3.60 -6.63
C LYS A 167 4.30 -2.62 -6.57
N LEU A 168 4.06 -1.33 -6.35
CA LEU A 168 5.14 -0.38 -6.11
C LEU A 168 5.88 -0.70 -4.80
N ALA A 169 5.16 -0.93 -3.70
CA ALA A 169 5.76 -1.28 -2.42
C ALA A 169 6.59 -2.58 -2.47
N SER A 170 6.20 -3.56 -3.30
CA SER A 170 6.96 -4.80 -3.47
C SER A 170 8.35 -4.58 -4.09
N THR A 171 8.50 -3.50 -4.88
CA THR A 171 9.78 -3.13 -5.51
C THR A 171 10.72 -2.35 -4.60
N ARG A 172 10.27 -1.92 -3.42
CA ARG A 172 11.01 -1.06 -2.47
C ARG A 172 11.43 0.29 -3.06
N VAL A 173 10.64 0.79 -3.99
CA VAL A 173 10.76 2.15 -4.53
C VAL A 173 10.57 3.16 -3.40
N ASN A 174 11.44 4.17 -3.33
CA ASN A 174 11.52 5.09 -2.18
C ASN A 174 11.66 4.32 -0.84
N LYS A 175 12.54 3.29 -0.84
CA LYS A 175 12.77 2.37 0.27
C LYS A 175 11.47 1.64 0.65
N ASP A 176 11.19 1.49 1.94
CA ASP A 176 10.01 0.80 2.46
C ASP A 176 8.87 1.76 2.85
N ARG A 177 8.98 3.06 2.55
CA ARG A 177 8.04 4.09 3.05
C ARG A 177 6.62 3.95 2.49
N LEU A 178 6.45 3.44 1.26
CA LEU A 178 5.12 3.15 0.70
C LEU A 178 4.35 2.13 1.53
N CYS A 179 5.03 1.22 2.25
CA CYS A 179 4.36 0.22 3.09
C CYS A 179 3.55 0.84 4.24
N GLN A 180 3.73 2.13 4.55
CA GLN A 180 2.88 2.83 5.53
C GLN A 180 1.39 2.83 5.11
N LEU A 181 1.10 2.77 3.82
CA LEU A 181 -0.28 2.65 3.30
C LEU A 181 -0.92 1.31 3.71
N ALA A 182 -0.14 0.23 3.79
CA ALA A 182 -0.62 -1.04 4.33
C ALA A 182 -0.98 -0.91 5.82
N LEU A 183 -0.19 -0.19 6.62
CA LEU A 183 -0.52 0.06 8.03
C LEU A 183 -1.84 0.81 8.18
N ILE A 184 -2.08 1.82 7.35
CA ILE A 184 -3.34 2.56 7.33
C ILE A 184 -4.48 1.58 7.05
N LEU A 185 -4.42 0.86 5.92
CA LEU A 185 -5.45 -0.08 5.50
C LEU A 185 -5.71 -1.19 6.53
N PHE A 186 -4.66 -1.82 7.04
CA PHE A 186 -4.75 -2.94 7.99
C PHE A 186 -5.28 -2.47 9.34
N ARG A 187 -4.93 -1.26 9.77
CA ARG A 187 -5.54 -0.67 10.96
C ARG A 187 -7.05 -0.48 10.80
N TYR A 188 -7.50 0.06 9.67
CA TYR A 188 -8.94 0.23 9.42
C TYR A 188 -9.70 -1.09 9.31
N THR A 189 -9.04 -2.12 8.78
CA THR A 189 -9.64 -3.44 8.52
C THR A 189 -9.63 -4.33 9.77
N PHE A 190 -8.46 -4.51 10.40
CA PHE A 190 -8.24 -5.51 11.44
C PHE A 190 -8.31 -4.94 12.86
N GLU A 191 -7.91 -3.69 13.06
CA GLU A 191 -7.67 -3.12 14.40
C GLU A 191 -8.78 -2.19 14.89
N ASN A 192 -9.77 -1.95 14.03
CA ASN A 192 -11.04 -1.32 14.38
C ASN A 192 -12.13 -2.39 14.51
N ASN A 193 -13.24 -2.01 15.17
CA ASN A 193 -14.40 -2.88 15.37
C ASN A 193 -15.20 -3.07 14.07
N GLN A 194 -14.61 -3.82 13.15
CA GLN A 194 -15.22 -4.30 11.92
C GLN A 194 -15.86 -5.66 12.18
N GLU A 195 -17.01 -5.89 11.55
CA GLU A 195 -17.76 -7.15 11.56
C GLU A 195 -18.19 -7.47 10.12
N VAL A 196 -18.36 -8.75 9.81
CA VAL A 196 -18.89 -9.18 8.51
C VAL A 196 -20.42 -9.19 8.55
N TYR A 197 -21.03 -8.42 7.65
CA TYR A 197 -22.48 -8.39 7.45
C TYR A 197 -22.85 -8.98 6.08
N PRO A 198 -24.09 -9.48 5.88
CA PRO A 198 -24.60 -9.74 4.54
C PRO A 198 -24.53 -8.46 3.70
N PHE A 199 -23.97 -8.55 2.49
CA PHE A 199 -23.70 -7.40 1.65
C PHE A 199 -24.29 -7.62 0.26
N ASP A 200 -25.39 -6.93 -0.03
CA ASP A 200 -26.08 -7.00 -1.32
C ASP A 200 -25.98 -5.69 -2.13
N GLU A 201 -25.34 -4.65 -1.58
CA GLU A 201 -25.27 -3.34 -2.23
C GLU A 201 -24.07 -3.24 -3.19
N PRO A 202 -24.22 -2.59 -4.35
CA PRO A 202 -23.10 -2.36 -5.24
C PRO A 202 -22.14 -1.33 -4.64
N ASP A 203 -20.84 -1.63 -4.62
CA ASP A 203 -19.77 -0.71 -4.20
C ASP A 203 -19.46 0.33 -5.29
N ASN A 204 -20.41 1.22 -5.53
CA ASN A 204 -20.30 2.33 -6.48
C ASN A 204 -19.57 3.53 -5.87
N GLU A 205 -19.12 4.45 -6.73
CA GLU A 205 -18.55 5.71 -6.28
C GLU A 205 -19.55 6.52 -5.45
N ASN A 206 -19.09 7.04 -4.31
CA ASN A 206 -19.90 7.85 -3.41
C ASN A 206 -19.03 8.93 -2.75
N ARG A 207 -19.18 10.19 -3.20
CA ARG A 207 -18.39 11.32 -2.72
C ARG A 207 -18.61 11.66 -1.24
N ASP A 208 -19.75 11.27 -0.68
CA ASP A 208 -20.10 11.54 0.71
C ASP A 208 -19.60 10.45 1.66
N ARG A 209 -19.03 9.35 1.12
CA ARG A 209 -18.55 8.22 1.92
C ARG A 209 -17.20 8.54 2.56
N SER A 210 -17.09 8.32 3.86
CA SER A 210 -15.84 8.39 4.61
C SER A 210 -15.21 7.01 4.82
N LEU A 211 -13.93 6.96 5.20
CA LEU A 211 -13.24 5.69 5.49
C LEU A 211 -13.89 4.89 6.63
N ARG A 212 -14.64 5.56 7.52
CA ARG A 212 -15.35 4.92 8.64
C ARG A 212 -16.62 4.20 8.20
N ASP A 213 -17.17 4.59 7.06
CA ASP A 213 -18.38 3.99 6.49
C ASP A 213 -18.04 2.71 5.70
N LEU A 214 -16.75 2.44 5.48
CA LEU A 214 -16.30 1.23 4.82
C LEU A 214 -16.36 0.04 5.77
N GLN A 215 -17.13 -0.93 5.34
CA GLN A 215 -17.19 -2.25 5.95
C GLN A 215 -16.10 -3.17 5.39
N ILE A 216 -15.89 -4.31 6.06
CA ILE A 216 -14.89 -5.32 5.71
C ILE A 216 -14.97 -5.81 4.25
N GLN A 217 -16.16 -5.91 3.65
CA GLN A 217 -16.35 -6.34 2.26
C GLN A 217 -15.73 -5.35 1.25
N HIS A 218 -15.70 -4.06 1.61
CA HIS A 218 -15.08 -3.01 0.80
C HIS A 218 -13.54 -3.00 0.93
N LEU A 219 -13.03 -3.39 2.10
CA LEU A 219 -11.61 -3.28 2.45
C LEU A 219 -10.81 -4.55 2.14
N MET A 220 -11.40 -5.74 2.34
CA MET A 220 -10.68 -7.01 2.15
C MET A 220 -10.06 -7.19 0.76
N PRO A 221 -10.70 -6.80 -0.36
CA PRO A 221 -10.07 -6.91 -1.66
C PRO A 221 -8.76 -6.11 -1.75
N SER A 222 -8.69 -4.95 -1.08
CA SER A 222 -7.47 -4.14 -1.02
C SER A 222 -6.42 -4.80 -0.12
N VAL A 223 -6.83 -5.35 1.03
CA VAL A 223 -5.94 -6.06 1.95
C VAL A 223 -5.29 -7.26 1.28
N PHE A 224 -6.11 -8.04 0.59
CA PHE A 224 -5.65 -9.17 -0.20
C PHE A 224 -4.61 -8.74 -1.24
N ALA A 225 -4.85 -7.65 -1.98
CA ALA A 225 -3.89 -7.12 -2.95
C ALA A 225 -2.52 -6.79 -2.30
N TRP A 226 -2.52 -6.18 -1.11
CA TRP A 226 -1.30 -5.86 -0.37
C TRP A 226 -0.54 -7.10 0.09
N ILE A 227 -1.23 -8.09 0.64
CA ILE A 227 -0.60 -9.34 1.06
C ILE A 227 -0.08 -10.13 -0.14
N LYS A 228 -0.84 -10.18 -1.25
CA LYS A 228 -0.45 -10.89 -2.46
C LYS A 228 0.78 -10.31 -3.14
N GLU A 229 0.81 -9.00 -3.34
CA GLU A 229 1.89 -8.36 -4.12
C GLU A 229 3.09 -7.96 -3.24
N ALA A 230 2.83 -7.49 -2.01
CA ALA A 230 3.86 -6.95 -1.12
C ALA A 230 4.09 -7.78 0.15
N GLY A 231 3.40 -8.92 0.33
CA GLY A 231 3.44 -9.71 1.57
C GLY A 231 4.85 -10.07 2.05
N LYS A 232 5.74 -10.41 1.11
CA LYS A 232 7.18 -10.64 1.38
C LYS A 232 7.86 -9.46 2.06
N ASN A 233 7.62 -8.25 1.55
CA ASN A 233 8.20 -7.04 2.13
C ASN A 233 7.53 -6.69 3.47
N LEU A 234 6.21 -6.82 3.58
CA LEU A 234 5.49 -6.57 4.82
C LEU A 234 5.94 -7.52 5.95
N LEU A 235 6.18 -8.80 5.62
CA LEU A 235 6.74 -9.79 6.54
C LEU A 235 8.13 -9.36 7.03
N LEU A 236 9.04 -9.02 6.12
CA LEU A 236 10.39 -8.56 6.44
C LEU A 236 10.37 -7.30 7.33
N LEU A 237 9.46 -6.36 7.05
CA LEU A 237 9.30 -5.16 7.86
C LEU A 237 8.76 -5.47 9.26
N SER A 238 7.93 -6.50 9.37
CA SER A 238 7.42 -6.99 10.66
C SER A 238 8.53 -7.65 11.47
N GLU A 239 9.40 -8.46 10.85
CA GLU A 239 10.55 -9.09 11.52
C GLU A 239 11.51 -8.06 12.16
N VAL A 240 11.82 -6.98 11.43
CA VAL A 240 12.72 -5.92 11.92
C VAL A 240 12.02 -4.84 12.75
N SER A 241 10.73 -5.02 13.05
CA SER A 241 9.89 -4.04 13.77
C SER A 241 9.98 -2.63 13.18
N TRP A 242 9.81 -2.52 11.86
CA TRP A 242 9.96 -1.27 11.13
C TRP A 242 8.94 -0.22 11.57
N ASN A 243 9.40 1.02 11.80
CA ASN A 243 8.57 2.15 12.21
C ASN A 243 9.07 3.49 11.63
N ASP A 244 9.62 3.47 10.40
CA ASP A 244 10.06 4.69 9.70
C ASP A 244 8.88 5.36 8.98
N CYS A 245 7.87 5.72 9.76
CA CYS A 245 6.66 6.41 9.31
C CYS A 245 6.17 7.40 10.38
N PRO A 246 5.32 8.39 10.03
CA PRO A 246 4.69 9.27 11.00
C PRO A 246 4.00 8.49 12.13
N SER A 247 4.11 9.00 13.37
CA SER A 247 3.57 8.33 14.56
C SER A 247 2.05 8.08 14.47
N THR A 248 1.31 8.99 13.85
CA THR A 248 -0.13 8.89 13.58
C THR A 248 -0.47 7.75 12.62
N ILE A 249 0.46 7.31 11.77
CA ILE A 249 0.29 6.15 10.89
C ILE A 249 0.75 4.88 11.62
N GLY A 250 1.93 4.93 12.26
CA GLY A 250 2.52 3.78 12.95
C GLY A 250 1.70 3.27 14.14
N GLN A 251 0.90 4.12 14.80
CA GLN A 251 0.11 3.69 15.96
C GLN A 251 -0.90 2.59 15.62
N GLY A 252 -1.10 1.70 16.58
CA GLY A 252 -2.16 0.70 16.58
C GLY A 252 -3.56 1.30 16.60
N GLY A 253 -4.52 0.58 16.02
CA GLY A 253 -5.95 0.80 16.23
C GLY A 253 -6.43 0.26 17.59
N PRO A 254 -7.62 0.68 18.05
CA PRO A 254 -8.07 0.42 19.42
C PRO A 254 -8.03 -1.06 19.82
N LEU A 255 -8.56 -1.96 18.98
CA LEU A 255 -8.61 -3.39 19.29
C LEU A 255 -7.22 -3.99 19.44
N PHE A 256 -6.27 -3.56 18.60
CA PHE A 256 -4.90 -4.02 18.71
C PHE A 256 -4.24 -3.49 19.97
N THR A 257 -4.33 -2.19 20.24
CA THR A 257 -3.67 -1.56 21.40
C THR A 257 -4.18 -2.08 22.74
N GLU A 258 -5.45 -2.46 22.81
CA GLU A 258 -6.06 -3.03 24.02
C GLU A 258 -5.74 -4.52 24.22
N SER A 259 -5.38 -5.22 23.14
CA SER A 259 -5.02 -6.64 23.16
C SER A 259 -3.66 -6.92 23.79
N GLU A 260 -3.42 -8.18 24.15
CA GLU A 260 -2.10 -8.64 24.63
C GLU A 260 -1.00 -8.47 23.55
N PHE A 261 -1.36 -8.59 22.27
CA PHE A 261 -0.42 -8.35 21.16
C PHE A 261 0.06 -6.90 21.15
N GLY A 262 -0.85 -5.94 21.30
CA GLY A 262 -0.53 -4.51 21.32
C GLY A 262 0.35 -4.11 22.50
N LYS A 263 0.17 -4.76 23.66
CA LYS A 263 1.01 -4.51 24.85
C LYS A 263 2.47 -4.92 24.67
N GLN A 264 2.74 -5.88 23.78
CA GLN A 264 4.09 -6.38 23.48
C GLN A 264 4.72 -5.72 22.24
N ALA A 265 3.93 -5.00 21.45
CA ALA A 265 4.35 -4.46 20.17
C ALA A 265 4.87 -3.03 20.26
N SER A 266 5.84 -2.71 19.40
CA SER A 266 6.13 -1.32 19.04
C SER A 266 5.12 -0.79 18.01
N ASN A 267 5.09 0.54 17.84
CA ASN A 267 4.43 1.16 16.69
C ASN A 267 5.05 0.67 15.37
N GLY A 268 4.30 0.82 14.28
CA GLY A 268 4.70 0.39 12.94
C GLY A 268 4.38 -1.08 12.68
N PHE A 269 5.22 -1.73 11.88
CA PHE A 269 5.19 -3.18 11.71
C PHE A 269 5.87 -3.86 12.89
N SER A 270 5.38 -5.02 13.29
CA SER A 270 6.04 -5.88 14.28
C SER A 270 5.53 -7.31 14.15
N PRO A 271 6.25 -8.31 14.69
CA PRO A 271 5.80 -9.71 14.64
C PRO A 271 4.46 -9.90 15.37
N TRP A 272 4.30 -9.20 16.49
CA TRP A 272 3.06 -9.20 17.29
C TRP A 272 1.87 -8.65 16.51
N ARG A 273 2.06 -7.56 15.77
CA ARG A 273 1.00 -6.96 14.96
C ARG A 273 0.62 -7.84 13.76
N TRP A 274 1.61 -8.51 13.16
CA TRP A 274 1.36 -9.52 12.11
C TRP A 274 0.51 -10.70 12.61
N MET A 275 0.86 -11.27 13.77
CA MET A 275 0.06 -12.34 14.38
C MET A 275 -1.36 -11.87 14.73
N PHE A 276 -1.51 -10.62 15.20
CA PHE A 276 -2.84 -10.06 15.44
C PHE A 276 -3.67 -9.96 14.15
N TRP A 277 -3.08 -9.51 13.03
CA TRP A 277 -3.77 -9.48 11.73
C TRP A 277 -4.16 -10.88 11.25
N LEU A 278 -3.28 -11.86 11.43
CA LEU A 278 -3.57 -13.26 11.11
C LEU A 278 -4.75 -13.79 11.92
N LYS A 279 -4.78 -13.52 13.24
CA LYS A 279 -5.91 -13.85 14.11
C LYS A 279 -7.21 -13.20 13.60
N ARG A 280 -7.18 -11.90 13.29
CA ARG A 280 -8.38 -11.17 12.79
C ARG A 280 -8.88 -11.72 11.45
N LEU A 281 -8.00 -12.18 10.58
CA LEU A 281 -8.40 -12.83 9.33
C LEU A 281 -9.16 -14.15 9.56
N HIS A 282 -8.71 -14.97 10.51
CA HIS A 282 -9.44 -16.18 10.88
C HIS A 282 -10.82 -15.86 11.46
N GLU A 283 -10.91 -14.86 12.35
CA GLU A 283 -12.18 -14.40 12.89
C GLU A 283 -13.13 -13.90 11.79
N PHE A 284 -12.63 -13.15 10.80
CA PHE A 284 -13.44 -12.71 9.66
C PHE A 284 -13.85 -13.85 8.73
N LYS A 285 -12.98 -14.82 8.49
CA LYS A 285 -13.32 -16.03 7.72
C LYS A 285 -14.50 -16.77 8.39
N ASP A 286 -14.43 -16.99 9.70
CA ASP A 286 -15.50 -17.64 10.47
C ASP A 286 -16.80 -16.83 10.44
N GLN A 287 -16.73 -15.49 10.61
CA GLN A 287 -17.90 -14.61 10.51
C GLN A 287 -18.53 -14.64 9.12
N ALA A 288 -17.72 -14.55 8.06
CA ALA A 288 -18.17 -14.57 6.68
C ALA A 288 -18.90 -15.89 6.34
N LYS A 289 -18.33 -17.02 6.79
CA LYS A 289 -18.96 -18.33 6.67
C LYS A 289 -20.33 -18.38 7.37
N ASN A 290 -20.42 -17.83 8.57
CA ASN A 290 -21.67 -17.80 9.35
C ASN A 290 -22.77 -16.97 8.67
N VAL A 291 -22.42 -15.84 8.05
CA VAL A 291 -23.38 -14.98 7.35
C VAL A 291 -23.49 -15.28 5.85
N ARG A 292 -22.80 -16.33 5.36
CA ARG A 292 -22.76 -16.78 3.96
C ARG A 292 -22.23 -15.74 2.98
N GLU A 293 -21.31 -14.89 3.42
CA GLU A 293 -20.57 -13.96 2.55
C GLU A 293 -19.38 -14.70 1.93
N LYS A 294 -19.65 -15.41 0.84
CA LYS A 294 -18.67 -16.31 0.20
C LYS A 294 -17.42 -15.56 -0.30
N ARG A 295 -17.59 -14.34 -0.81
CA ARG A 295 -16.48 -13.57 -1.39
C ARG A 295 -15.47 -13.16 -0.31
N VAL A 296 -15.97 -12.69 0.84
CA VAL A 296 -15.08 -12.35 1.97
C VAL A 296 -14.43 -13.60 2.55
N GLU A 297 -15.16 -14.71 2.67
CA GLU A 297 -14.62 -15.98 3.15
C GLU A 297 -13.41 -16.43 2.30
N GLU A 298 -13.57 -16.47 0.97
CA GLU A 298 -12.52 -16.86 0.01
C GLU A 298 -11.31 -15.91 0.09
N LEU A 299 -11.55 -14.60 0.13
CA LEU A 299 -10.48 -13.60 0.24
C LEU A 299 -9.71 -13.74 1.56
N CYS A 300 -10.40 -13.96 2.69
CA CYS A 300 -9.74 -14.19 3.97
C CYS A 300 -8.90 -15.47 3.93
N GLU A 301 -9.44 -16.55 3.39
CA GLU A 301 -8.73 -17.82 3.26
C GLU A 301 -7.46 -17.70 2.39
N GLU A 302 -7.55 -17.06 1.22
CA GLU A 302 -6.39 -16.85 0.36
C GLU A 302 -5.36 -15.91 0.99
N THR A 303 -5.82 -14.88 1.71
CA THR A 303 -4.94 -13.97 2.45
C THR A 303 -4.17 -14.71 3.56
N ILE A 304 -4.86 -15.56 4.33
CA ILE A 304 -4.23 -16.40 5.37
C ILE A 304 -3.17 -17.31 4.73
N ARG A 305 -3.52 -18.00 3.63
CA ARG A 305 -2.59 -18.89 2.93
C ARG A 305 -1.34 -18.15 2.47
N ASN A 306 -1.49 -16.95 1.91
CA ASN A 306 -0.36 -16.13 1.47
C ASN A 306 0.52 -15.71 2.66
N MET A 307 -0.07 -15.27 3.78
CA MET A 307 0.70 -14.91 4.99
C MET A 307 1.46 -16.11 5.56
N LEU A 308 0.84 -17.29 5.62
CA LEU A 308 1.45 -18.51 6.15
C LEU A 308 2.54 -19.06 5.22
N SER A 309 2.31 -19.07 3.91
CA SER A 309 3.27 -19.51 2.89
C SER A 309 4.59 -18.73 3.00
N GLU A 310 4.51 -17.41 3.13
CA GLU A 310 5.70 -16.57 3.29
C GLU A 310 6.39 -16.80 4.64
N THR A 311 5.61 -17.00 5.70
CA THR A 311 6.12 -17.28 7.05
C THR A 311 6.89 -18.62 7.09
N LYS A 312 6.31 -19.69 6.51
CA LYS A 312 6.93 -21.04 6.41
C LYS A 312 8.18 -21.00 5.54
N THR A 313 8.06 -20.50 4.31
CA THR A 313 9.14 -20.52 3.31
C THR A 313 10.40 -19.81 3.80
N ARG A 314 10.24 -18.76 4.60
CA ARG A 314 11.37 -17.95 5.08
C ARG A 314 11.93 -18.36 6.43
N ASN A 315 11.31 -19.33 7.12
CA ASN A 315 11.59 -19.62 8.53
C ASN A 315 11.58 -18.32 9.37
N SER A 316 10.46 -17.60 9.26
CA SER A 316 10.34 -16.22 9.71
C SER A 316 10.60 -16.06 11.22
N ASP A 317 11.17 -14.91 11.61
CA ASP A 317 11.30 -14.53 13.02
C ASP A 317 9.94 -14.43 13.73
N ILE A 318 8.84 -14.32 12.99
CA ILE A 318 7.48 -14.42 13.54
C ILE A 318 7.25 -15.76 14.24
N LEU A 319 7.73 -16.86 13.67
CA LEU A 319 7.61 -18.19 14.29
C LEU A 319 8.40 -18.24 15.61
N ARG A 320 9.57 -17.60 15.67
CA ARG A 320 10.36 -17.53 16.90
C ARG A 320 9.64 -16.71 17.97
N VAL A 321 9.07 -15.57 17.58
CA VAL A 321 8.26 -14.75 18.50
C VAL A 321 7.06 -15.55 19.00
N TYR A 322 6.36 -16.27 18.12
CA TYR A 322 5.25 -17.15 18.49
C TYR A 322 5.67 -18.22 19.50
N VAL A 323 6.76 -18.96 19.25
CA VAL A 323 7.29 -19.98 20.18
C VAL A 323 7.66 -19.36 21.54
N SER A 324 8.25 -18.16 21.54
CA SER A 324 8.63 -17.45 22.77
C SER A 324 7.47 -16.75 23.49
N GLY A 325 6.31 -16.60 22.84
CA GLY A 325 5.19 -15.77 23.30
C GLY A 325 4.40 -16.32 24.47
N GLY A 326 4.78 -17.50 24.98
CA GLY A 326 4.22 -18.13 26.17
C GLY A 326 2.89 -18.84 25.93
N GLU A 327 2.44 -19.55 26.97
CA GLU A 327 1.32 -20.50 26.89
C GLU A 327 0.00 -19.87 26.42
N ARG A 328 -0.27 -18.61 26.80
CA ARG A 328 -1.48 -17.91 26.37
C ARG A 328 -1.55 -17.72 24.86
N LEU A 329 -0.41 -17.45 24.22
CA LEU A 329 -0.36 -17.30 22.77
C LEU A 329 -0.56 -18.66 22.08
N HIS A 330 -0.06 -19.74 22.67
CA HIS A 330 -0.22 -21.11 22.16
C HIS A 330 -1.64 -21.66 22.34
N GLN A 331 -2.42 -21.08 23.25
CA GLN A 331 -3.84 -21.40 23.44
C GLN A 331 -4.77 -20.65 22.46
N GLU A 332 -4.26 -19.68 21.69
CA GLU A 332 -5.07 -18.95 20.71
C GLU A 332 -5.41 -19.85 19.52
N LYS A 333 -6.69 -20.24 19.41
CA LYS A 333 -7.18 -21.16 18.38
C LYS A 333 -6.83 -20.71 16.95
N ASP A 334 -6.84 -19.41 16.71
CA ASP A 334 -6.65 -18.79 15.41
C ASP A 334 -5.17 -18.72 14.99
N LEU A 335 -4.25 -19.09 15.90
CA LEU A 335 -2.81 -19.13 15.65
C LEU A 335 -2.23 -20.55 15.66
N ILE A 336 -3.06 -21.59 15.83
CA ILE A 336 -2.64 -23.00 15.74
C ILE A 336 -1.98 -23.31 14.38
N CYS A 337 -2.35 -22.60 13.32
CA CYS A 337 -1.69 -22.70 12.02
C CYS A 337 -0.18 -22.41 12.06
N LEU A 338 0.28 -21.52 12.96
CA LEU A 338 1.71 -21.26 13.17
C LEU A 338 2.39 -22.41 13.92
N GLN A 339 1.69 -23.04 14.88
CA GLN A 339 2.20 -24.22 15.60
C GLN A 339 2.45 -25.38 14.64
N LYS A 340 1.52 -25.65 13.72
CA LYS A 340 1.67 -26.69 12.69
C LYS A 340 2.93 -26.48 11.84
N ILE A 341 3.21 -25.23 11.46
CA ILE A 341 4.43 -24.86 10.73
C ILE A 341 5.69 -25.13 11.58
N VAL A 342 5.66 -24.78 12.86
CA VAL A 342 6.78 -25.02 13.80
C VAL A 342 7.05 -26.51 13.99
N ASP A 343 5.99 -27.32 14.10
CA ASP A 343 6.09 -28.77 14.30
C ASP A 343 6.50 -29.52 13.03
N GLY A 344 6.57 -28.82 11.88
CA GLY A 344 6.89 -29.42 10.59
C GLY A 344 5.77 -30.31 10.05
N GLU A 345 4.55 -30.12 10.56
CA GLU A 345 3.36 -30.74 9.97
C GLU A 345 3.14 -30.09 8.61
N ASP A 346 3.33 -30.86 7.54
CA ASP A 346 2.91 -30.42 6.23
C ASP A 346 1.39 -30.23 6.27
N SER A 347 0.97 -28.99 6.06
CA SER A 347 -0.41 -28.69 5.71
C SER A 347 -0.64 -29.29 4.32
N ASP A 348 -0.87 -30.60 4.25
CA ASP A 348 -1.56 -31.24 3.14
C ASP A 348 -2.98 -30.67 3.11
N GLU A 349 -3.14 -29.48 2.54
CA GLU A 349 -4.38 -29.05 1.90
C GLU A 349 -4.24 -29.34 0.40
N GLY A 350 -4.18 -30.64 0.09
CA GLY A 350 -4.27 -31.18 -1.25
C GLY A 350 -5.23 -32.36 -1.20
N GLU A 351 -6.54 -32.07 -1.08
CA GLU A 351 -7.56 -33.10 -1.23
C GLU A 351 -8.81 -32.53 -1.90
N PHE A 352 -9.24 -33.23 -2.96
CA PHE A 352 -10.51 -33.19 -3.68
C PHE A 352 -10.76 -32.11 -4.74
N PHE A 353 -10.25 -32.36 -5.95
CA PHE A 353 -11.10 -32.60 -7.12
C PHE A 353 -10.47 -33.73 -7.95
N GLU A 354 -10.82 -34.98 -7.63
CA GLU A 354 -10.89 -36.02 -8.66
C GLU A 354 -12.21 -35.79 -9.38
N ASP A 355 -12.15 -35.26 -10.61
CA ASP A 355 -13.27 -35.37 -11.54
C ASP A 355 -13.41 -36.85 -11.90
N ASP A 356 -14.31 -37.53 -11.19
CA ASP A 356 -14.90 -38.80 -11.60
C ASP A 356 -15.77 -38.54 -12.85
N ASP A 357 -15.12 -38.38 -14.00
CA ASP A 357 -15.74 -38.43 -15.31
C ASP A 357 -15.68 -39.88 -15.82
N GLU A 358 -16.45 -40.78 -15.19
CA GLU A 358 -16.88 -42.02 -15.84
C GLU A 358 -18.35 -42.38 -15.52
N ASN A 359 -19.16 -42.22 -16.57
CA ASN A 359 -20.22 -43.12 -17.00
C ASN A 359 -21.52 -43.20 -16.19
N ASN A 360 -22.58 -42.65 -16.78
CA ASN A 360 -23.80 -43.37 -17.21
C ASN A 360 -24.82 -42.33 -17.74
N ASN A 361 -25.68 -42.56 -18.72
CA ASN A 361 -25.86 -43.52 -19.80
C ASN A 361 -27.17 -43.05 -20.48
N ASP A 362 -27.26 -43.17 -21.80
CA ASP A 362 -28.50 -43.43 -22.57
C ASP A 362 -29.84 -42.83 -22.11
N ARG A 363 -30.32 -41.81 -22.83
CA ARG A 363 -31.54 -41.89 -23.66
C ARG A 363 -31.79 -40.67 -24.54
#